data_AF-A0A3L6G498-F1
#
_entry.id   AF-A0A3L6G498-F1
#
_cell.length_a   1.000
_cell.length_b   1.000
_cell.length_c   1.000
_cell.angle_alpha   90.00
_cell.angle_beta   90.00
_cell.angle_gamma   90.00
#
_symmetry.space_group_name_H-M   'P 1'
#
loop_
_entity.id
_entity.type
_entity.pdbx_description
1 polymer ?
#
loop_
_entity_poly.entity_id
_entity_poly.type
_entity_poly.pdbx_seq_one_letter_code
_entity_poly.pdbx_strand_id
1 'polypeptide(L)'
;MKHPKNNSSTGSLDGSIYQDRIDIIWKGQELTFQRILELMTGIDLSGNSLSHCIPDELTNLQGLRFLNLSRNRLSCGISSSIESLNILESLDFSLNELSGAISPRPSNMLSLNNLNLSSNNLSGTIPTRSQLQTLTDPSIYSNNPGLCGPPLNPCQDTSMFMKEMSEDTGTHGCTTV
;
A
#
# COMPACT_ATOMS: atom_id res chain seq x y z
N MET A 1 -17.20 18.45 34.99
CA MET A 1 -16.05 18.16 34.10
C MET A 1 -14.85 18.95 34.61
N LYS A 2 -13.75 18.28 34.97
CA LYS A 2 -12.50 18.97 35.32
C LYS A 2 -11.79 19.33 34.01
N HIS A 3 -11.39 20.59 33.88
CA HIS A 3 -10.57 21.03 32.75
C HIS A 3 -9.22 20.29 32.76
N PRO A 4 -8.73 19.83 31.59
CA PRO A 4 -7.42 19.19 31.51
C PRO A 4 -6.33 20.21 31.88
N LYS A 5 -5.37 19.77 32.70
CA LYS A 5 -4.18 20.55 33.06
C LYS A 5 -3.00 20.07 32.22
N ASN A 6 -2.33 21.00 31.57
CA ASN A 6 -1.19 20.73 30.71
C ASN A 6 0.10 20.72 31.53
N ASN A 7 0.76 19.56 31.68
CA ASN A 7 2.07 19.43 32.31
C ASN A 7 3.09 18.94 31.27
N SER A 8 3.92 19.87 30.77
CA SER A 8 4.80 19.67 29.61
C SER A 8 6.25 19.30 29.97
N SER A 9 6.84 18.38 29.21
CA SER A 9 8.29 18.26 29.02
C SER A 9 8.61 18.50 27.54
N THR A 10 9.58 19.37 27.26
CA THR A 10 9.90 19.89 25.92
C THR A 10 11.04 19.11 25.26
N GLY A 11 10.82 18.60 24.05
CA GLY A 11 11.87 18.10 23.14
C GLY A 11 12.09 19.08 21.98
N SER A 12 13.33 19.26 21.54
CA SER A 12 13.72 20.20 20.47
C SER A 12 14.53 19.48 19.40
N LEU A 13 14.08 19.55 18.14
CA LEU A 13 14.83 19.05 16.98
C LEU A 13 15.17 20.12 15.94
N ASP A 14 14.49 21.27 15.90
CA ASP A 14 14.81 22.34 14.92
C ASP A 14 14.19 23.71 15.27
N GLY A 15 14.33 24.17 16.52
CA GLY A 15 13.84 25.50 16.94
C GLY A 15 12.31 25.68 16.99
N SER A 16 11.55 24.70 16.52
CA SER A 16 10.09 24.58 16.69
C SER A 16 9.81 23.68 17.90
N ILE A 17 9.16 24.25 18.92
CA ILE A 17 8.81 23.54 20.15
C ILE A 17 7.58 22.68 19.85
N TYR A 18 7.75 21.39 19.65
CA TYR A 18 6.65 20.44 19.62
C TYR A 18 6.49 19.79 20.98
N GLN A 19 5.23 19.61 21.37
CA GLN A 19 4.90 18.98 22.63
C GLN A 19 5.13 17.48 22.48
N ASP A 20 6.02 16.88 23.29
CA ASP A 20 6.39 15.46 23.16
C ASP A 20 5.53 14.54 24.06
N ARG A 21 4.35 15.03 24.44
CA ARG A 21 3.42 14.36 25.34
C ARG A 21 1.98 14.70 25.00
N ILE A 22 1.13 13.68 24.95
CA ILE A 22 -0.32 13.83 24.86
C ILE A 22 -1.00 12.97 25.93
N ASP A 23 -1.99 13.54 26.60
CA ASP A 23 -2.88 12.85 27.53
C ASP A 23 -4.25 12.71 26.86
N ILE A 24 -4.74 11.49 26.64
CA ILE A 24 -6.07 11.24 26.06
C ILE A 24 -6.95 10.45 27.02
N ILE A 25 -8.27 10.65 26.94
CA ILE A 25 -9.25 9.84 27.68
C ILE A 25 -9.98 8.96 26.67
N TRP A 26 -9.73 7.65 26.71
CA TRP A 26 -10.40 6.69 25.84
C TRP A 26 -11.23 5.72 26.70
N LYS A 27 -12.55 5.66 26.44
CA LYS A 27 -13.51 4.82 27.20
C LYS A 27 -13.42 4.96 28.72
N GLY A 28 -13.14 6.18 29.20
CA GLY A 28 -12.99 6.47 30.63
C GLY A 28 -11.65 6.08 31.24
N GLN A 29 -10.70 5.58 30.44
CA GLN A 29 -9.31 5.38 30.84
C GLN A 29 -8.46 6.57 30.41
N GLU A 30 -7.63 7.06 31.32
CA GLU A 30 -6.63 8.09 31.05
C GLU A 30 -5.36 7.42 30.53
N LEU A 31 -4.92 7.81 29.34
CA LEU A 31 -3.72 7.31 28.69
C LEU A 31 -2.76 8.49 28.52
N THR A 32 -1.62 8.41 29.19
CA THR A 32 -0.51 9.35 29.01
C THR A 32 0.48 8.74 28.06
N PHE A 33 0.87 9.54 27.08
CA PHE A 33 1.81 9.12 26.09
C PHE A 33 2.93 10.15 25.94
N GLN A 34 4.16 9.66 25.89
CA GLN A 34 5.38 10.44 25.66
C GLN A 34 5.99 9.98 24.33
N ARG A 35 6.80 10.81 23.65
CA ARG A 35 7.38 10.50 22.33
C ARG A 35 6.30 10.35 21.26
N ILE A 36 5.66 11.45 20.87
CA ILE A 36 4.40 11.43 20.09
C ILE A 36 4.49 10.62 18.78
N LEU A 37 5.66 10.56 18.14
CA LEU A 37 5.87 9.73 16.94
C LEU A 37 5.75 8.22 17.22
N GLU A 38 6.07 7.76 18.43
CA GLU A 38 5.89 6.37 18.87
C GLU A 38 4.40 6.01 19.09
N LEU A 39 3.49 7.01 19.08
CA LEU A 39 2.05 6.83 19.31
C LEU A 39 1.21 6.85 18.05
N MET A 40 1.79 7.34 16.95
CA MET A 40 1.08 7.41 15.68
C MET A 40 0.98 5.99 15.12
N THR A 41 -0.01 5.30 15.67
CA THR A 41 -0.37 3.94 15.34
C THR A 41 -1.34 3.90 14.17
N GLY A 42 -1.98 5.03 13.85
CA GLY A 42 -2.95 5.12 12.76
C GLY A 42 -2.91 6.46 12.05
N ILE A 43 -2.90 6.41 10.72
CA ILE A 43 -3.15 7.57 9.85
C ILE A 43 -4.38 7.26 9.00
N ASP A 44 -5.41 8.10 9.09
CA ASP A 44 -6.53 8.11 8.15
C ASP A 44 -6.57 9.45 7.43
N LEU A 45 -6.28 9.42 6.12
CA LEU A 45 -6.40 10.56 5.22
C LEU A 45 -7.37 10.25 4.07
N SER A 46 -8.26 9.29 4.28
CA SER A 46 -9.19 8.86 3.24
C SER A 46 -10.22 9.92 2.87
N GLY A 47 -10.72 9.86 1.64
CA GLY A 47 -11.79 10.75 1.18
C GLY A 47 -11.35 12.20 0.96
N ASN A 48 -10.10 12.39 0.51
CA ASN A 48 -9.53 13.70 0.23
C ASN A 48 -9.20 13.85 -1.27
N SER A 49 -8.47 14.90 -1.62
CA SER A 49 -7.95 15.15 -2.98
C SER A 49 -6.42 15.10 -3.02
N LEU A 50 -5.80 14.28 -2.16
CA LEU A 50 -4.35 14.04 -2.21
C LEU A 50 -4.00 13.46 -3.57
N SER A 51 -2.88 13.89 -4.15
CA SER A 51 -2.45 13.52 -5.49
C SER A 51 -0.95 13.26 -5.54
N HIS A 52 -0.45 12.76 -6.68
CA HIS A 52 0.94 12.34 -6.89
C HIS A 52 1.31 11.09 -6.08
N CYS A 53 2.60 10.78 -5.99
CA CYS A 53 3.10 9.58 -5.36
C CYS A 53 2.99 9.62 -3.82
N ILE A 54 2.90 8.45 -3.20
CA ILE A 54 3.08 8.29 -1.75
C ILE A 54 4.57 8.53 -1.45
N PRO A 55 4.93 9.49 -0.57
CA PRO A 55 6.32 9.78 -0.24
C PRO A 55 6.95 8.63 0.55
N ASP A 56 8.21 8.31 0.24
CA ASP A 56 8.96 7.26 0.94
C ASP A 56 9.15 7.59 2.42
N GLU A 57 9.18 8.87 2.78
CA GLU A 57 9.33 9.35 4.16
C GLU A 57 8.18 8.89 5.07
N LEU A 58 7.01 8.53 4.51
CA LEU A 58 5.90 7.95 5.28
C LEU A 58 6.33 6.66 6.00
N THR A 59 7.32 5.96 5.45
CA THR A 59 7.85 4.71 5.98
C THR A 59 8.77 4.91 7.19
N ASN A 60 9.16 6.16 7.50
CA ASN A 60 9.91 6.48 8.73
C ASN A 60 9.03 6.36 10.00
N LEU A 61 7.71 6.24 9.82
CA LEU A 61 6.74 6.10 10.91
C LEU A 61 6.67 4.65 11.38
N GLN A 62 7.75 4.17 11.99
CA GLN A 62 7.92 2.77 12.41
C GLN A 62 6.92 2.31 13.49
N GLY A 63 6.19 3.24 14.11
CA GLY A 63 5.09 2.96 15.05
C GLY A 63 3.73 2.69 14.39
N LEU A 64 3.63 2.80 13.06
CA LEU A 64 2.36 2.76 12.34
C LEU A 64 1.79 1.34 12.26
N ARG A 65 0.55 1.17 12.72
CA ARG A 65 -0.24 -0.08 12.66
C ARG A 65 -1.36 0.00 11.63
N PHE A 66 -1.86 1.19 11.34
CA PHE A 66 -2.97 1.44 10.44
C PHE A 66 -2.63 2.60 9.50
N LEU A 67 -2.83 2.39 8.19
CA LEU A 67 -2.69 3.42 7.18
C LEU A 67 -3.86 3.34 6.19
N ASN A 68 -4.67 4.38 6.15
CA ASN A 68 -5.77 4.52 5.20
C ASN A 68 -5.58 5.78 4.36
N LEU A 69 -5.26 5.58 3.08
CA LEU A 69 -5.14 6.63 2.06
C LEU A 69 -6.22 6.49 0.97
N SER A 70 -7.25 5.69 1.23
CA SER A 70 -8.27 5.37 0.22
C SER A 70 -9.05 6.60 -0.25
N ARG A 71 -9.71 6.51 -1.41
CA ARG A 71 -10.56 7.60 -1.95
C ARG A 71 -9.81 8.92 -2.08
N ASN A 72 -8.66 8.87 -2.74
CA ASN A 72 -7.85 10.03 -3.10
C ASN A 72 -7.55 9.98 -4.61
N ARG A 73 -6.57 10.77 -5.07
CA ARG A 73 -6.06 10.79 -6.45
C ARG A 73 -4.56 10.45 -6.48
N LEU A 74 -4.12 9.61 -5.55
CA LEU A 74 -2.72 9.18 -5.47
C LEU A 74 -2.37 8.36 -6.70
N SER A 75 -1.19 8.60 -7.27
CA SER A 75 -0.71 7.98 -8.49
C SER A 75 0.69 7.38 -8.27
N CYS A 76 1.40 7.05 -9.36
CA CYS A 76 2.69 6.34 -9.32
C CYS A 76 2.56 4.90 -8.77
N GLY A 77 3.71 4.23 -8.61
CA GLY A 77 3.77 2.91 -8.03
C GLY A 77 3.84 2.90 -6.51
N ILE A 78 3.38 1.81 -5.90
CA ILE A 78 3.59 1.55 -4.48
C ILE A 78 5.09 1.26 -4.29
N SER A 79 5.79 2.17 -3.62
CA SER A 79 7.21 2.01 -3.32
C SER A 79 7.46 0.78 -2.45
N SER A 80 8.54 0.03 -2.75
CA SER A 80 8.94 -1.13 -1.93
C SER A 80 9.31 -0.72 -0.50
N SER A 81 9.60 0.56 -0.23
CA SER A 81 9.86 1.07 1.11
C SER A 81 8.69 0.83 2.06
N ILE A 82 7.45 0.72 1.56
CA ILE A 82 6.25 0.44 2.38
C ILE A 82 6.39 -0.89 3.14
N GLU A 83 7.15 -1.83 2.59
CA GLU A 83 7.40 -3.14 3.20
C GLU A 83 8.22 -3.03 4.50
N SER A 84 8.86 -1.88 4.76
CA SER A 84 9.61 -1.64 6.01
C SER A 84 8.73 -1.42 7.24
N LEU A 85 7.43 -1.13 7.05
CA LEU A 85 6.46 -0.96 8.13
C LEU A 85 6.04 -2.34 8.70
N ASN A 86 6.96 -2.99 9.40
CA ASN A 86 6.85 -4.39 9.82
C ASN A 86 5.73 -4.70 10.84
N ILE A 87 5.30 -3.69 11.62
CA ILE A 87 4.18 -3.78 12.56
C ILE A 87 2.85 -3.29 11.99
N LEU A 88 2.79 -2.95 10.69
CA LEU A 88 1.54 -2.53 10.06
C LEU A 88 0.55 -3.71 10.00
N GLU A 89 -0.65 -3.49 10.51
CA GLU A 89 -1.73 -4.48 10.61
C GLU A 89 -2.79 -4.25 9.52
N SER A 90 -3.03 -2.98 9.17
CA SER A 90 -4.06 -2.59 8.20
C SER A 90 -3.56 -1.55 7.22
N LEU A 91 -3.75 -1.83 5.93
CA LEU A 91 -3.39 -0.96 4.82
C LEU A 91 -4.55 -0.82 3.83
N ASP A 92 -5.06 0.40 3.64
CA ASP A 92 -6.08 0.68 2.63
C ASP A 92 -5.61 1.77 1.66
N PHE A 93 -5.34 1.36 0.43
CA PHE A 93 -4.98 2.22 -0.70
C PHE A 93 -6.06 2.20 -1.80
N SER A 94 -7.24 1.65 -1.52
CA SER A 94 -8.29 1.50 -2.51
C SER A 94 -8.81 2.84 -3.05
N LEU A 95 -9.44 2.82 -4.24
CA LEU A 95 -10.06 4.00 -4.83
C LEU A 95 -9.03 5.15 -5.02
N ASN A 96 -7.95 4.85 -5.72
CA ASN A 96 -6.88 5.78 -6.12
C ASN A 96 -6.50 5.52 -7.60
N GLU A 97 -5.43 6.15 -8.05
CA GLU A 97 -4.86 6.01 -9.41
C GLU A 97 -3.47 5.34 -9.36
N LEU A 98 -3.20 4.51 -8.34
CA LEU A 98 -1.91 3.83 -8.18
C LEU A 98 -1.69 2.84 -9.32
N SER A 99 -0.44 2.66 -9.72
CA SER A 99 -0.07 1.91 -10.93
C SER A 99 1.15 1.02 -10.75
N GLY A 100 1.48 0.22 -11.77
CA GLY A 100 2.64 -0.66 -11.72
C GLY A 100 2.41 -1.91 -10.88
N ALA A 101 3.49 -2.68 -10.68
CA ALA A 101 3.42 -3.97 -10.00
C ALA A 101 3.49 -3.87 -8.48
N ILE A 102 2.77 -4.75 -7.81
CA ILE A 102 3.01 -5.03 -6.39
C ILE A 102 4.39 -5.70 -6.30
N SER A 103 5.28 -5.15 -5.48
CA SER A 103 6.66 -5.62 -5.37
C SER A 103 6.72 -7.13 -5.11
N PRO A 104 7.45 -7.91 -5.94
CA PRO A 104 7.52 -9.36 -5.80
C PRO A 104 8.48 -9.81 -4.69
N ARG A 105 9.12 -8.86 -4.00
CA ARG A 105 10.06 -9.16 -2.93
C ARG A 105 9.30 -9.71 -1.71
N PRO A 106 9.98 -10.52 -0.87
CA PRO A 106 9.39 -10.94 0.38
C PRO A 106 9.09 -9.71 1.24
N SER A 107 7.81 -9.46 1.49
CA SER A 107 7.38 -8.39 2.39
C SER A 107 7.77 -8.69 3.83
N ASN A 108 8.32 -7.69 4.53
CA ASN A 108 8.57 -7.72 5.97
C ASN A 108 7.34 -7.31 6.80
N MET A 109 6.19 -7.08 6.16
CA MET A 109 4.93 -6.70 6.82
C MET A 109 4.25 -7.94 7.43
N LEU A 110 4.95 -8.60 8.35
CA LEU A 110 4.51 -9.86 8.96
C LEU A 110 3.23 -9.72 9.80
N SER A 111 2.93 -8.50 10.24
CA SER A 111 1.73 -8.19 11.03
C SER A 111 0.49 -7.88 10.18
N LEU A 112 0.64 -7.73 8.86
CA LEU A 112 -0.44 -7.27 7.99
C LEU A 112 -1.55 -8.32 7.88
N ASN A 113 -2.76 -7.98 8.30
CA ASN A 113 -3.90 -8.89 8.28
C ASN A 113 -5.13 -8.27 7.60
N ASN A 114 -5.09 -6.98 7.29
CA ASN A 114 -6.14 -6.28 6.55
C ASN A 114 -5.50 -5.46 5.42
N LEU A 115 -5.92 -5.73 4.18
CA LEU A 115 -5.39 -5.05 3.00
C LEU A 115 -6.54 -4.72 2.07
N ASN A 116 -6.50 -3.55 1.45
CA ASN A 116 -7.37 -3.22 0.32
C ASN A 116 -6.60 -2.39 -0.71
N LEU A 117 -6.41 -2.97 -1.89
CA LEU A 117 -5.76 -2.37 -3.07
C LEU A 117 -6.75 -2.18 -4.22
N SER A 118 -8.04 -2.44 -4.00
CA SER A 118 -9.05 -2.46 -5.06
C SER A 118 -9.25 -1.09 -5.70
N SER A 119 -9.72 -1.08 -6.94
CA SER A 119 -10.06 0.14 -7.68
C SER A 119 -8.86 1.08 -7.81
N ASN A 120 -7.82 0.57 -8.46
CA ASN A 120 -6.60 1.27 -8.84
C ASN A 120 -6.23 0.87 -10.28
N ASN A 121 -5.03 1.25 -10.74
CA ASN A 121 -4.46 0.85 -12.03
C ASN A 121 -3.22 -0.07 -11.86
N LEU A 122 -3.21 -0.88 -10.80
CA LEU A 122 -2.12 -1.84 -10.53
C LEU A 122 -2.09 -2.93 -11.61
N SER A 123 -0.90 -3.49 -11.84
CA SER A 123 -0.68 -4.48 -12.88
C SER A 123 0.28 -5.59 -12.48
N GLY A 124 0.36 -6.63 -13.31
CA GLY A 124 1.25 -7.77 -13.10
C GLY A 124 0.69 -8.81 -12.14
N THR A 125 1.55 -9.76 -11.76
CA THR A 125 1.15 -10.90 -10.92
C THR A 125 1.13 -10.51 -9.45
N ILE A 126 0.06 -10.89 -8.73
CA ILE A 126 0.00 -10.78 -7.27
C ILE A 126 1.11 -11.66 -6.66
N PRO A 127 2.02 -11.11 -5.84
CA PRO A 127 3.09 -11.89 -5.22
C PRO A 127 2.53 -12.99 -4.32
N THR A 128 2.86 -14.24 -4.63
CA THR A 128 2.44 -15.43 -3.87
C THR A 128 3.40 -15.79 -2.74
N ARG A 129 4.39 -14.94 -2.47
CA ARG A 129 5.34 -15.08 -1.36
C ARG A 129 5.08 -13.95 -0.38
N SER A 130 5.39 -14.16 0.90
CA SER A 130 5.17 -13.23 2.04
C SER A 130 3.74 -13.22 2.60
N GLN A 131 3.43 -12.25 3.46
CA GLN A 131 2.13 -12.11 4.13
C GLN A 131 0.97 -11.97 3.13
N LEU A 132 1.22 -11.46 1.91
CA LEU A 132 0.18 -11.34 0.87
C LEU A 132 -0.46 -12.69 0.49
N GLN A 133 0.27 -13.80 0.62
CA GLN A 133 -0.26 -15.13 0.31
C GLN A 133 -1.39 -15.56 1.26
N THR A 134 -1.51 -14.93 2.44
CA THR A 134 -2.57 -15.23 3.43
C THR A 134 -3.84 -14.42 3.17
N LEU A 135 -3.76 -13.35 2.37
CA LEU A 135 -4.82 -12.41 2.07
C LEU A 135 -5.54 -12.85 0.77
N THR A 136 -6.43 -13.82 0.91
CA THR A 136 -7.03 -14.57 -0.22
C THR A 136 -8.38 -14.05 -0.70
N ASP A 137 -8.94 -13.00 -0.09
CA ASP A 137 -10.17 -12.37 -0.57
C ASP A 137 -9.90 -11.64 -1.90
N PRO A 138 -10.49 -12.06 -3.05
CA PRO A 138 -10.26 -11.40 -4.33
C PRO A 138 -10.80 -9.97 -4.38
N SER A 139 -11.77 -9.62 -3.51
CA SER A 139 -12.38 -8.28 -3.49
C SER A 139 -11.34 -7.18 -3.23
N ILE A 140 -10.33 -7.48 -2.41
CA ILE A 140 -9.28 -6.53 -2.01
C ILE A 140 -8.32 -6.19 -3.15
N TYR A 141 -8.32 -6.96 -4.25
CA TYR A 141 -7.51 -6.73 -5.44
C TYR A 141 -8.34 -6.33 -6.67
N SER A 142 -9.68 -6.38 -6.54
CA SER A 142 -10.61 -6.16 -7.64
C SER A 142 -10.48 -4.77 -8.29
N ASN A 143 -11.02 -4.61 -9.49
CA ASN A 143 -10.98 -3.35 -10.24
C ASN A 143 -9.55 -2.81 -10.48
N ASN A 144 -8.59 -3.71 -10.71
CA ASN A 144 -7.26 -3.40 -11.23
C ASN A 144 -7.11 -4.13 -12.58
N PRO A 145 -7.29 -3.45 -13.73
CA PRO A 145 -7.39 -4.13 -15.03
C PRO A 145 -6.16 -4.96 -15.43
N GLY A 146 -4.98 -4.55 -15.00
CA GLY A 146 -3.72 -5.24 -15.33
C GLY A 146 -3.27 -6.27 -14.30
N LEU A 147 -3.99 -6.43 -13.18
CA LEU A 147 -3.57 -7.28 -12.06
C LEU A 147 -4.12 -8.70 -12.24
N CYS A 148 -3.29 -9.70 -11.99
CA CYS A 148 -3.64 -11.11 -12.23
C CYS A 148 -2.88 -12.04 -11.27
N GLY A 149 -3.19 -13.34 -11.32
CA GLY A 149 -2.66 -14.35 -10.41
C GLY A 149 -3.50 -14.51 -9.14
N PRO A 150 -3.35 -15.62 -8.39
CA PRO A 150 -4.17 -15.88 -7.20
C PRO A 150 -4.13 -14.73 -6.18
N PRO A 151 -5.26 -14.33 -5.58
CA PRO A 151 -6.59 -14.95 -5.65
C PRO A 151 -7.45 -14.54 -6.87
N LEU A 152 -6.94 -13.71 -7.78
CA LEU A 152 -7.60 -13.38 -9.04
C LEU A 152 -7.38 -14.49 -10.09
N ASN A 153 -7.90 -14.24 -11.30
CA ASN A 153 -7.69 -15.11 -12.45
C ASN A 153 -6.18 -15.21 -12.79
N PRO A 154 -5.70 -16.37 -13.24
CA PRO A 154 -4.33 -16.53 -13.70
C PRO A 154 -3.96 -15.51 -14.78
N CYS A 155 -2.71 -15.04 -14.75
CA CYS A 155 -2.19 -14.18 -15.80
C CYS A 155 -2.20 -14.93 -17.14
N GLN A 156 -2.76 -14.31 -18.19
CA GLN A 156 -2.70 -14.87 -19.53
C GLN A 156 -1.28 -14.71 -20.07
N ASP A 157 -0.67 -15.82 -20.46
CA ASP A 157 0.64 -15.80 -21.10
C ASP A 157 0.46 -15.38 -22.57
N THR A 158 0.71 -14.10 -22.88
CA THR A 158 0.71 -13.59 -24.26
C THR A 158 1.80 -14.23 -25.13
N SER A 159 2.68 -15.08 -24.59
CA SER A 159 3.64 -15.87 -25.39
C SER A 159 2.96 -16.80 -26.40
N MET A 160 1.73 -17.24 -26.13
CA MET A 160 0.98 -18.12 -27.03
C MET A 160 0.43 -17.38 -28.26
N PHE A 161 0.09 -16.10 -28.14
CA PHE A 161 -0.44 -15.29 -29.26
C PHE A 161 0.64 -14.87 -30.27
N MET A 162 1.91 -14.76 -29.86
CA MET A 162 2.99 -14.46 -30.80
C MET A 162 3.52 -15.69 -31.55
N LYS A 163 3.19 -16.90 -31.10
CA LYS A 163 3.64 -18.14 -31.76
C LYS A 163 2.80 -18.46 -33.00
N GLU A 164 1.50 -18.17 -32.96
CA GLU A 164 0.60 -18.36 -34.11
C GLU A 164 0.85 -17.38 -35.26
N MET A 165 1.46 -16.21 -35.01
CA MET A 165 1.85 -15.25 -36.07
C MET A 165 3.21 -15.58 -36.73
N SER A 166 3.91 -16.63 -36.29
CA SER A 166 5.22 -17.03 -36.81
C SER A 166 5.20 -18.29 -37.69
N GLU A 167 4.06 -18.99 -37.80
CA GLU A 167 3.93 -20.21 -38.61
C GLU A 167 3.30 -19.99 -40.00
N ASP A 168 2.88 -18.76 -40.36
CA ASP A 168 2.19 -18.47 -41.64
C ASP A 168 3.08 -17.86 -42.74
N THR A 169 4.40 -18.09 -42.72
CA THR A 169 5.26 -17.82 -43.90
C THR A 169 5.65 -19.13 -44.60
N GLY A 170 4.64 -19.86 -45.06
CA GLY A 170 4.77 -21.05 -45.89
C GLY A 170 4.31 -20.81 -47.32
N THR A 171 5.27 -20.76 -48.24
CA THR A 171 5.16 -21.07 -49.68
C THR A 171 4.23 -20.23 -50.58
N HIS A 172 4.82 -19.33 -51.38
CA HIS A 172 4.49 -19.20 -52.81
C HIS A 172 5.80 -19.04 -53.59
N GLY A 173 6.21 -20.11 -54.27
CA GLY A 173 7.35 -20.11 -55.18
C GLY A 173 7.07 -19.26 -56.42
N CYS A 174 8.07 -18.51 -56.87
CA CYS A 174 8.06 -17.85 -58.16
C CYS A 174 9.27 -18.34 -58.96
N THR A 175 9.01 -19.12 -60.01
CA THR A 175 10.00 -19.57 -60.99
C THR A 175 9.91 -18.64 -62.19
N THR A 176 11.00 -17.96 -62.54
CA THR A 176 11.10 -17.21 -63.80
C THR A 176 11.90 -18.01 -64.82
N VAL A 177 11.31 -18.14 -66.01
CA VAL A 177 11.95 -18.57 -67.26
C VAL A 177 12.77 -17.43 -67.84
#